data_AF-A0A5N8W015-F1
#
_entry.id   AF-A0A5N8W015-F1
#
_cell.length_a   1.000
_cell.length_b   1.000
_cell.length_c   1.000
_cell.angle_alpha   90.00
_cell.angle_beta   90.00
_cell.angle_gamma   90.00
#
_symmetry.space_group_name_H-M   'P 1'
#
loop_
_entity.id
_entity.type
_entity.pdbx_description
1 polymer ?
#
loop_
_entity_poly.entity_id
_entity_poly.type
_entity_poly.pdbx_seq_one_letter_code
_entity_poly.pdbx_strand_id
1 'polypeptide(L)'
;MGSFWREVLDRLREEEKSEAEEAWDDFVRASDRYSEARRALFETDPLPAVRKALNDGGDMFAALDLLMDVGWNRPELVRAVVPELYSCSLSLGRPGIFARLVLRRLSGSGPEYAEALHAELAPLTAATLREEVTDVFAMQALAMLLDDVGASDLLGRWREAVLASPDVDVRELAEDYGE
;
A
#
# COMPACT_ATOMS: atom_id res chain seq x y z
N MET A 1 19.06 -10.03 -57.37
CA MET A 1 18.16 -10.34 -56.25
C MET A 1 17.11 -9.24 -56.16
N GLY A 2 15.87 -9.58 -56.50
CA GLY A 2 14.81 -8.65 -56.91
C GLY A 2 14.05 -7.99 -55.76
N SER A 3 13.48 -6.82 -56.08
CA SER A 3 12.57 -5.99 -55.26
C SER A 3 11.59 -6.79 -54.40
N PHE A 4 11.07 -7.89 -54.95
CA PHE A 4 10.13 -8.80 -54.31
C PHE A 4 10.60 -9.36 -52.96
N TRP A 5 11.87 -9.77 -52.85
CA TRP A 5 12.39 -10.30 -51.59
C TRP A 5 12.66 -9.21 -50.55
N ARG A 6 12.90 -7.97 -50.99
CA ARG A 6 13.02 -6.81 -50.09
C ARG A 6 11.68 -6.42 -49.50
N GLU A 7 10.64 -6.39 -50.33
CA GLU A 7 9.27 -6.06 -49.94
C GLU A 7 8.65 -7.14 -49.02
N VAL A 8 8.99 -8.42 -49.24
CA VAL A 8 8.60 -9.52 -48.34
C VAL A 8 9.36 -9.45 -47.01
N LEU A 9 10.65 -9.10 -47.02
CA LEU A 9 11.44 -8.94 -45.79
C LEU A 9 11.02 -7.68 -45.01
N ASP A 10 10.65 -6.60 -45.68
CA ASP A 10 10.11 -5.39 -45.07
C ASP A 10 8.70 -5.64 -44.52
N ARG A 11 7.85 -6.43 -45.21
CA ARG A 11 6.56 -6.90 -44.65
C ARG A 11 6.72 -7.81 -43.45
N LEU A 12 7.67 -8.74 -43.49
CA LEU A 12 7.96 -9.61 -42.33
C LEU A 12 8.57 -8.81 -41.16
N ARG A 13 9.26 -7.69 -41.45
CA ARG A 13 9.73 -6.71 -40.44
C ARG A 13 8.63 -5.81 -39.89
N GLU A 14 7.64 -5.44 -40.72
CA GLU A 14 6.47 -4.65 -40.32
C GLU A 14 5.41 -5.50 -39.60
N GLU A 15 5.31 -6.80 -39.91
CA GLU A 15 4.43 -7.77 -39.25
C GLU A 15 5.01 -8.30 -37.93
N GLU A 16 6.30 -8.07 -37.65
CA GLU A 16 6.95 -8.34 -36.37
C GLU A 16 7.20 -7.04 -35.58
N LYS A 17 6.17 -6.21 -35.42
CA LYS A 17 6.12 -5.51 -34.13
C LYS A 17 5.89 -6.61 -33.11
N SER A 18 6.95 -7.01 -32.40
CA SER A 18 6.87 -8.11 -31.45
C SER A 18 5.69 -7.86 -30.50
N GLU A 19 4.95 -8.89 -30.09
CA GLU A 19 3.89 -8.75 -29.08
C GLU A 19 4.39 -7.95 -27.85
N ALA A 20 5.68 -8.03 -27.54
CA ALA A 20 6.35 -7.24 -26.52
C ALA A 20 6.44 -5.74 -26.84
N GLU A 21 6.69 -5.36 -28.10
CA GLU A 21 6.71 -3.96 -28.55
C GLU A 21 5.30 -3.36 -28.60
N GLU A 22 4.29 -4.14 -28.98
CA GLU A 22 2.88 -3.71 -28.90
C GLU A 22 2.44 -3.53 -27.44
N ALA A 23 2.76 -4.51 -26.57
CA ALA A 23 2.50 -4.41 -25.14
C ALA A 23 3.25 -3.23 -24.48
N TRP A 24 4.46 -2.93 -24.95
CA TRP A 24 5.23 -1.77 -24.49
C TRP A 24 4.57 -0.46 -24.89
N ASP A 25 4.12 -0.33 -26.14
CA ASP A 25 3.38 0.85 -26.60
C ASP A 25 2.07 1.04 -25.82
N ASP A 26 1.35 -0.04 -25.54
CA ASP A 26 0.16 -0.01 -24.69
C ASP A 26 0.48 0.43 -23.27
N PHE A 27 1.58 -0.05 -22.69
CA PHE A 27 2.05 0.36 -21.38
C PHE A 27 2.39 1.87 -21.36
N VAL A 28 3.11 2.37 -22.37
CA VAL A 28 3.42 3.82 -22.48
C VAL A 28 2.14 4.64 -22.57
N ARG A 29 1.20 4.26 -23.43
CA ARG A 29 -0.10 4.95 -23.55
C ARG A 29 -0.90 4.94 -22.24
N ALA A 30 -0.88 3.83 -21.50
CA ALA A 30 -1.52 3.75 -20.20
C ALA A 30 -0.84 4.65 -19.15
N SER A 31 0.50 4.70 -19.16
CA SER A 31 1.30 5.57 -18.29
C SER A 31 1.03 7.06 -18.54
N ASP A 32 0.91 7.47 -19.80
CA ASP A 32 0.58 8.84 -20.18
C ASP A 32 -0.83 9.22 -19.69
N ARG A 33 -1.82 8.36 -19.93
CA ARG A 33 -3.19 8.56 -19.43
C ARG A 33 -3.25 8.64 -17.91
N TYR A 34 -2.50 7.79 -17.21
CA TYR A 34 -2.38 7.85 -15.75
C TYR A 34 -1.79 9.19 -15.31
N SER A 35 -0.72 9.65 -15.96
CA SER A 35 -0.07 10.92 -15.63
C SER A 35 -1.00 12.12 -15.82
N GLU A 36 -1.78 12.15 -16.91
CA GLU A 36 -2.79 13.17 -17.18
C GLU A 36 -3.94 13.13 -16.18
N ALA A 37 -4.48 11.94 -15.88
CA ALA A 37 -5.56 11.75 -14.91
C ALA A 37 -5.11 12.15 -13.51
N ARG A 38 -3.89 11.75 -13.11
CA ARG A 38 -3.27 12.17 -11.84
C ARG A 38 -3.17 13.68 -11.76
N ARG A 39 -2.69 14.35 -12.81
CA ARG A 39 -2.62 15.81 -12.84
C ARG A 39 -4.00 16.44 -12.63
N ALA A 40 -5.01 16.01 -13.38
CA ALA A 40 -6.37 16.50 -13.26
C ALA A 40 -6.99 16.25 -11.88
N LEU A 41 -6.70 15.09 -11.27
CA LEU A 41 -7.15 14.74 -9.93
C LEU A 41 -6.59 15.68 -8.86
N PHE A 42 -5.37 16.19 -9.05
CA PHE A 42 -4.73 17.13 -8.13
C PHE A 42 -4.97 18.61 -8.48
N GLU A 43 -5.69 18.91 -9.56
CA GLU A 43 -6.28 20.24 -9.80
C GLU A 43 -7.51 20.48 -8.89
N THR A 44 -8.05 19.42 -8.29
CA THR A 44 -9.12 19.45 -7.29
C THR A 44 -8.66 18.82 -5.97
N ASP A 45 -9.56 18.68 -5.00
CA ASP A 45 -9.29 17.93 -3.78
C ASP A 45 -9.49 16.42 -4.03
N PRO A 46 -8.42 15.60 -4.03
CA PRO A 46 -8.52 14.17 -4.28
C PRO A 46 -9.07 13.39 -3.08
N LEU A 47 -9.05 13.95 -1.88
CA LEU A 47 -9.28 13.22 -0.63
C LEU A 47 -10.64 12.49 -0.58
N PRO A 48 -11.78 13.10 -1.00
CA PRO A 48 -13.07 12.40 -0.99
C PRO A 48 -13.08 11.16 -1.89
N ALA A 49 -12.43 11.22 -3.06
CA ALA A 49 -12.35 10.11 -3.99
C ALA A 49 -11.45 8.99 -3.44
N VAL A 50 -10.31 9.35 -2.85
CA VAL A 50 -9.38 8.40 -2.22
C VAL A 50 -10.05 7.68 -1.06
N ARG A 51 -10.70 8.41 -0.14
CA ARG A 51 -11.41 7.79 0.99
C ARG A 51 -12.51 6.85 0.53
N LYS A 52 -13.28 7.24 -0.49
CA LYS A 52 -14.32 6.39 -1.05
C LYS A 52 -13.72 5.08 -1.61
N ALA A 53 -12.66 5.18 -2.39
CA ALA A 53 -12.01 4.02 -2.99
C ALA A 53 -11.43 3.05 -1.95
N LEU A 54 -10.88 3.56 -0.84
CA LEU A 54 -10.37 2.73 0.26
C LEU A 54 -11.49 2.04 1.06
N ASN A 55 -12.66 2.69 1.24
CA ASN A 55 -13.76 2.14 2.03
C ASN A 55 -14.69 1.20 1.24
N ASP A 56 -15.01 1.52 -0.02
CA ASP A 56 -16.02 0.80 -0.81
C ASP A 56 -15.43 -0.43 -1.55
N GLY A 57 -14.11 -0.63 -1.51
CA GLY A 57 -13.40 -1.80 -2.04
C GLY A 57 -13.29 -1.89 -3.57
N GLY A 58 -14.17 -1.22 -4.33
CA GLY A 58 -14.22 -1.30 -5.79
C GLY A 58 -12.92 -0.87 -6.50
N ASP A 59 -12.24 0.15 -5.97
CA ASP A 59 -11.05 0.76 -6.58
C ASP A 59 -9.87 0.91 -5.59
N MET A 60 -9.85 0.10 -4.53
CA MET A 60 -8.86 0.21 -3.45
C MET A 60 -7.42 0.13 -3.95
N PHE A 61 -7.11 -0.76 -4.90
CA PHE A 61 -5.76 -0.87 -5.45
C PHE A 61 -5.32 0.40 -6.20
N ALA A 62 -6.23 1.04 -6.94
CA ALA A 62 -5.92 2.30 -7.62
C ALA A 62 -5.63 3.41 -6.61
N ALA A 63 -6.35 3.45 -5.48
CA ALA A 63 -6.07 4.39 -4.40
C ALA A 63 -4.71 4.12 -3.74
N LEU A 64 -4.39 2.86 -3.46
CA LEU A 64 -3.10 2.48 -2.87
C LEU A 64 -1.93 2.79 -3.82
N ASP A 65 -2.07 2.52 -5.11
CA ASP A 65 -1.07 2.84 -6.14
C ASP A 65 -0.85 4.36 -6.24
N LEU A 66 -1.93 5.14 -6.25
CA LEU A 66 -1.85 6.61 -6.24
C LEU A 66 -1.11 7.12 -4.99
N LEU A 67 -1.47 6.61 -3.80
CA LEU A 67 -0.85 7.02 -2.54
C LEU A 67 0.63 6.62 -2.47
N MET A 68 1.00 5.47 -3.02
CA MET A 68 2.41 5.09 -3.16
C MET A 68 3.17 6.06 -4.06
N ASP A 69 2.61 6.41 -5.21
CA ASP A 69 3.24 7.28 -6.19
C ASP A 69 3.43 8.73 -5.67
N VAL A 70 2.43 9.28 -4.99
CA VAL A 70 2.44 10.69 -4.56
C VAL A 70 2.82 10.92 -3.10
N GLY A 71 2.82 9.87 -2.27
CA GLY A 71 2.92 9.99 -0.82
C GLY A 71 4.19 10.70 -0.32
N TRP A 72 5.29 10.62 -1.07
CA TRP A 72 6.53 11.35 -0.73
C TRP A 72 6.41 12.86 -0.90
N ASN A 73 5.65 13.29 -1.92
CA ASN A 73 5.49 14.70 -2.25
C ASN A 73 4.28 15.33 -1.57
N ARG A 74 3.36 14.50 -1.06
CA ARG A 74 2.12 14.89 -0.39
C ARG A 74 1.83 14.02 0.85
N PRO A 75 2.72 13.99 1.84
CA PRO A 75 2.52 13.18 3.06
C PRO A 75 1.25 13.56 3.83
N GLU A 76 0.77 14.80 3.70
CA GLU A 76 -0.50 15.26 4.27
C GLU A 76 -1.72 14.54 3.72
N LEU A 77 -1.69 14.13 2.45
CA LEU A 77 -2.77 13.34 1.84
C LEU A 77 -2.81 11.94 2.46
N VAL A 78 -1.65 11.31 2.62
CA VAL A 78 -1.52 9.98 3.24
C VAL A 78 -1.98 10.03 4.69
N ARG A 79 -1.54 11.05 5.43
CA ARG A 79 -1.95 11.28 6.82
C ARG A 79 -3.47 11.39 6.96
N ALA A 80 -4.13 12.10 6.04
CA ALA A 80 -5.58 12.29 6.09
C ALA A 80 -6.41 11.00 5.92
N VAL A 81 -5.79 9.90 5.49
CA VAL A 81 -6.42 8.59 5.28
C VAL A 81 -5.79 7.46 6.11
N VAL A 82 -5.05 7.80 7.17
CA VAL A 82 -4.45 6.81 8.08
C VAL A 82 -5.48 5.81 8.64
N PRO A 83 -6.70 6.20 9.05
CA PRO A 83 -7.69 5.24 9.53
C PRO A 83 -8.06 4.18 8.47
N GLU A 84 -8.27 4.60 7.23
CA GLU A 84 -8.58 3.71 6.12
C GLU A 84 -7.39 2.79 5.79
N LEU A 85 -6.18 3.35 5.75
CA LEU A 85 -4.95 2.58 5.53
C LEU A 85 -4.69 1.57 6.65
N TYR A 86 -4.98 1.94 7.90
CA TYR A 86 -4.88 1.04 9.04
C TYR A 86 -5.78 -0.18 8.84
N SER A 87 -7.05 0.03 8.49
CA SER A 87 -7.97 -1.09 8.21
C SER A 87 -7.46 -2.00 7.09
N CYS A 88 -6.90 -1.45 6.02
CA CYS A 88 -6.29 -2.24 4.95
C CYS A 88 -5.05 -3.01 5.44
N SER A 89 -4.24 -2.39 6.30
CA SER A 89 -2.95 -2.92 6.77
C SER A 89 -3.08 -4.17 7.63
N LEU A 90 -4.24 -4.44 8.22
CA LEU A 90 -4.54 -5.65 9.00
C LEU A 90 -4.72 -6.91 8.13
N SER A 91 -4.65 -6.77 6.79
CA SER A 91 -4.59 -7.91 5.88
C SER A 91 -3.15 -8.39 5.63
N LEU A 92 -2.95 -9.70 5.57
CA LEU A 92 -1.69 -10.28 5.07
C LEU A 92 -1.60 -10.30 3.54
N GLY A 93 -2.71 -10.03 2.83
CA GLY A 93 -2.75 -10.01 1.38
C GLY A 93 -2.15 -8.73 0.77
N ARG A 94 -2.21 -8.65 -0.57
CA ARG A 94 -1.72 -7.49 -1.33
C ARG A 94 -2.21 -6.13 -0.79
N PRO A 95 -3.49 -5.94 -0.43
CA PRO A 95 -3.94 -4.65 0.11
C PRO A 95 -3.17 -4.21 1.35
N GLY A 96 -2.95 -5.14 2.29
CA GLY A 96 -2.23 -4.81 3.52
C GLY A 96 -0.74 -4.57 3.29
N ILE A 97 -0.10 -5.32 2.37
CA ILE A 97 1.28 -5.04 1.96
C ILE A 97 1.42 -3.61 1.43
N PHE A 98 0.54 -3.19 0.52
CA PHE A 98 0.59 -1.84 -0.03
C PHE A 98 0.28 -0.77 1.02
N ALA A 99 -0.73 -0.99 1.86
CA ALA A 99 -1.07 -0.04 2.94
C ALA A 99 0.10 0.15 3.92
N ARG A 100 0.77 -0.93 4.35
CA ARG A 100 1.96 -0.85 5.20
C ARG A 100 3.12 -0.11 4.52
N LEU A 101 3.36 -0.34 3.23
CA LEU A 101 4.38 0.41 2.47
C LEU A 101 4.07 1.91 2.41
N VAL A 102 2.81 2.30 2.24
CA VAL A 102 2.37 3.70 2.25
C VAL A 102 2.58 4.32 3.63
N LEU A 103 2.18 3.63 4.71
CA LEU A 103 2.35 4.12 6.09
C LEU A 103 3.83 4.19 6.51
N ARG A 104 4.66 3.22 6.09
CA ARG A 104 6.11 3.24 6.28
C ARG A 104 6.75 4.45 5.60
N ARG A 105 6.31 4.80 4.38
CA ARG A 105 6.76 6.01 3.68
C ARG A 105 6.37 7.27 4.44
N LEU A 106 5.14 7.34 4.97
CA LEU A 106 4.71 8.47 5.81
C LEU A 106 5.61 8.61 7.05
N SER A 107 5.89 7.51 7.76
CA SER A 107 6.83 7.50 8.89
C SER A 107 8.22 8.00 8.48
N GLY A 108 8.72 7.55 7.32
CA GLY A 108 10.01 7.98 6.76
C GLY A 108 10.06 9.39 6.18
N SER A 109 8.94 10.13 6.13
CA SER A 109 8.88 11.48 5.56
C SER A 109 9.39 12.57 6.52
N GLY A 110 9.71 12.23 7.77
CA GLY A 110 10.29 13.13 8.75
C GLY A 110 9.87 12.78 10.18
N PRO A 111 10.62 13.20 11.20
CA PRO A 111 10.27 12.94 12.60
C PRO A 111 8.87 13.42 12.96
N GLU A 112 8.44 14.59 12.46
CA GLU A 112 7.10 15.11 12.76
C GLU A 112 5.96 14.24 12.20
N TYR A 113 6.19 13.57 11.07
CA TYR A 113 5.21 12.66 10.47
C TYR A 113 5.21 11.31 11.17
N ALA A 114 6.38 10.80 11.58
CA ALA A 114 6.48 9.59 12.38
C ALA A 114 5.75 9.74 13.72
N GLU A 115 6.02 10.82 14.47
CA GLU A 115 5.37 11.10 15.75
C GLU A 115 3.85 11.25 15.60
N ALA A 116 3.41 11.99 14.58
CA ALA A 116 1.99 12.16 14.28
C ALA A 116 1.31 10.83 13.93
N LEU A 117 1.96 10.00 13.10
CA LEU A 117 1.46 8.69 12.73
C LEU A 117 1.33 7.78 13.95
N HIS A 118 2.35 7.72 14.82
CA HIS A 118 2.29 6.90 16.04
C HIS A 118 1.15 7.33 16.96
N ALA A 119 0.93 8.65 17.10
CA ALA A 119 -0.20 9.18 17.87
C ALA A 119 -1.57 8.80 17.27
N GLU A 120 -1.69 8.77 15.94
CA GLU A 120 -2.90 8.37 15.24
C GLU A 120 -3.13 6.85 15.27
N LEU A 121 -2.07 6.04 15.25
CA LEU A 121 -2.13 4.58 15.35
C LEU A 121 -2.51 4.13 16.76
N ALA A 122 -2.06 4.81 17.81
CA ALA A 122 -2.29 4.41 19.19
C ALA A 122 -3.75 4.06 19.55
N PRO A 123 -4.77 4.89 19.25
CA PRO A 123 -6.16 4.55 19.52
C PRO A 123 -6.69 3.40 18.65
N LEU A 124 -6.22 3.27 17.41
CA LEU A 124 -6.62 2.21 16.48
C LEU A 124 -6.06 0.85 16.93
N THR A 125 -4.77 0.80 17.27
CA THR A 125 -4.11 -0.36 17.88
C THR A 125 -4.82 -0.77 19.16
N ALA A 126 -5.14 0.18 20.05
CA ALA A 126 -5.85 -0.13 21.28
C ALA A 126 -7.25 -0.72 21.05
N ALA A 127 -7.95 -0.34 19.98
CA ALA A 127 -9.22 -0.94 19.61
C ALA A 127 -9.04 -2.38 19.10
N THR A 128 -8.13 -2.59 18.15
CA THR A 128 -7.81 -3.91 17.59
C THR A 128 -7.35 -4.90 18.67
N LEU A 129 -6.52 -4.47 19.63
CA LEU A 129 -6.08 -5.32 20.75
C LEU A 129 -7.21 -5.69 21.73
N ARG A 130 -8.35 -5.00 21.71
CA ARG A 130 -9.53 -5.40 22.50
C ARG A 130 -10.46 -6.32 21.73
N GLU A 131 -10.59 -6.10 20.43
CA GLU A 131 -11.63 -6.70 19.59
C GLU A 131 -11.14 -7.96 18.86
N GLU A 132 -9.86 -8.01 18.51
CA GLU A 132 -9.29 -8.99 17.58
C GLU A 132 -8.06 -9.72 18.15
N VAL A 133 -7.84 -9.68 19.47
CA VAL A 133 -6.66 -10.29 20.12
C VAL A 133 -6.55 -11.81 19.95
N THR A 134 -7.58 -12.47 19.43
CA THR A 134 -7.59 -13.89 19.11
C THR A 134 -7.48 -14.16 17.61
N ASP A 135 -7.45 -13.13 16.76
CA ASP A 135 -7.26 -13.28 15.31
C ASP A 135 -5.75 -13.27 15.00
N VAL A 136 -5.21 -14.46 14.73
CA VAL A 136 -3.79 -14.65 14.41
C VAL A 136 -3.32 -13.83 13.21
N PHE A 137 -4.16 -13.68 12.18
CA PHE A 137 -3.77 -12.95 10.97
C PHE A 137 -3.78 -11.44 11.21
N ALA A 138 -4.78 -10.93 11.92
CA ALA A 138 -4.84 -9.52 12.29
C ALA A 138 -3.69 -9.15 13.25
N MET A 139 -3.40 -9.99 14.24
CA MET A 139 -2.27 -9.77 15.16
C MET A 139 -0.92 -9.81 14.45
N GLN A 140 -0.71 -10.75 13.53
CA GLN A 140 0.51 -10.81 12.73
C GLN A 140 0.65 -9.56 11.85
N ALA A 141 -0.43 -9.16 11.15
CA ALA A 141 -0.42 -7.99 10.28
C ALA A 141 -0.19 -6.68 11.07
N LEU A 142 -0.76 -6.58 12.27
CA LEU A 142 -0.55 -5.47 13.19
C LEU A 142 0.91 -5.39 13.65
N ALA A 143 1.53 -6.51 14.03
CA ALA A 143 2.95 -6.55 14.39
C ALA A 143 3.84 -6.04 13.24
N MET A 144 3.61 -6.56 12.02
CA MET A 144 4.32 -6.11 10.82
C MET A 144 4.17 -4.61 10.59
N LEU A 145 2.95 -4.06 10.74
CA LEU A 145 2.71 -2.62 10.61
C LEU A 145 3.54 -1.83 11.63
N LEU A 146 3.46 -2.19 12.90
CA LEU A 146 4.09 -1.43 13.99
C LEU A 146 5.62 -1.47 13.88
N ASP A 147 6.18 -2.61 13.45
CA ASP A 147 7.60 -2.75 13.13
C ASP A 147 7.99 -1.90 11.89
N ASP A 148 7.23 -2.01 10.79
CA ASP A 148 7.50 -1.28 9.54
C ASP A 148 7.55 0.25 9.73
N VAL A 149 6.72 0.79 10.64
CA VAL A 149 6.64 2.23 10.93
C VAL A 149 7.51 2.66 12.11
N GLY A 150 8.20 1.73 12.78
CA GLY A 150 9.07 1.99 13.92
C GLY A 150 8.34 2.40 15.20
N ALA A 151 7.09 1.97 15.39
CA ALA A 151 6.29 2.30 16.58
C ALA A 151 6.58 1.33 17.73
N SER A 152 7.82 1.31 18.23
CA SER A 152 8.29 0.34 19.24
C SER A 152 7.44 0.31 20.51
N ASP A 153 6.96 1.46 20.99
CA ASP A 153 6.08 1.52 22.17
C ASP A 153 4.74 0.81 21.93
N LEU A 154 4.17 0.94 20.73
CA LEU A 154 2.94 0.25 20.36
C LEU A 154 3.19 -1.25 20.14
N LEU A 155 4.34 -1.61 19.57
CA LEU A 155 4.75 -3.01 19.39
C LEU A 155 4.92 -3.70 20.75
N GLY A 156 5.47 -3.00 21.76
CA GLY A 156 5.53 -3.49 23.14
C GLY A 156 4.15 -3.78 23.73
N ARG A 157 3.17 -2.87 23.53
CA ARG A 157 1.77 -3.10 23.96
C ARG A 157 1.10 -4.26 23.23
N TRP A 158 1.37 -4.39 21.93
CA TRP A 158 0.92 -5.54 21.15
C TRP A 158 1.48 -6.84 21.72
N ARG A 159 2.77 -6.90 22.03
CA ARG A 159 3.44 -8.08 22.61
C ARG A 159 2.80 -8.47 23.95
N GLU A 160 2.57 -7.52 24.84
CA GLU A 160 1.88 -7.76 26.12
C GLU A 160 0.48 -8.37 25.91
N ALA A 161 -0.30 -7.81 24.99
CA ALA A 161 -1.66 -8.28 24.69
C ALA A 161 -1.66 -9.68 24.06
N VAL A 162 -0.75 -9.93 23.12
CA VAL A 162 -0.60 -11.22 22.44
C VAL A 162 -0.19 -12.32 23.42
N LEU A 163 0.79 -12.06 24.31
CA LEU A 163 1.19 -13.03 25.35
C LEU A 163 0.06 -13.36 26.33
N ALA A 164 -0.83 -12.41 26.58
CA ALA A 164 -2.01 -12.60 27.42
C ALA A 164 -3.20 -13.23 26.66
N SER A 165 -3.10 -13.42 25.35
CA SER A 165 -4.18 -13.98 24.54
C SER A 165 -4.53 -15.40 24.98
N PRO A 166 -5.83 -15.78 25.01
CA PRO A 166 -6.22 -17.17 25.27
C PRO A 166 -5.84 -18.11 24.11
N ASP A 167 -5.61 -17.58 22.91
CA ASP A 167 -5.24 -18.35 21.73
C ASP A 167 -3.74 -18.73 21.73
N VAL A 168 -3.42 -20.00 21.47
CA VAL A 168 -2.04 -20.50 21.42
C VAL A 168 -1.29 -19.92 20.23
N ASP A 169 -1.91 -19.94 19.05
CA ASP A 169 -1.28 -19.53 17.80
C ASP A 169 -0.96 -18.03 17.85
N VAL A 170 -1.82 -17.24 18.50
CA VAL A 170 -1.54 -15.83 18.76
C VAL A 170 -0.34 -15.67 19.68
N ARG A 171 -0.30 -16.35 20.84
CA ARG A 171 0.81 -16.22 21.80
C ARG A 171 2.18 -16.52 21.18
N GLU A 172 2.24 -17.50 20.28
CA GLU A 172 3.48 -17.88 19.58
C GLU A 172 4.05 -16.74 18.71
N LEU A 173 3.21 -15.81 18.22
CA LEU A 173 3.66 -14.65 17.43
C LEU A 173 4.65 -13.76 18.22
N ALA A 174 4.59 -13.73 19.55
CA ALA A 174 5.48 -12.91 20.37
C ALA A 174 6.96 -13.36 20.29
N GLU A 175 7.22 -14.58 19.82
CA GLU A 175 8.58 -15.11 19.65
C GLU A 175 9.29 -14.48 18.43
N ASP A 176 8.54 -14.07 17.40
CA ASP A 176 9.07 -13.55 16.13
C ASP A 176 9.52 -12.08 16.22
N TYR A 177 8.99 -11.32 17.17
CA TYR A 177 9.25 -9.89 17.35
C TYR A 177 9.89 -9.69 18.72
N GLY A 178 11.24 -9.68 18.77
CA GLY A 178 12.09 -9.76 19.97
C GLY A 178 11.80 -8.79 21.14
N GLU A 179 12.65 -8.83 22.18
CA GLU A 179 12.53 -7.98 23.38
C GLU A 179 12.85 -6.49 23.13
#